data_AF-A0A819TN82-F1
#
_entry.id   AF-A0A819TN82-F1
#
_cell.length_a   1.000
_cell.length_b   1.000
_cell.length_c   1.000
_cell.angle_alpha   90.00
_cell.angle_beta   90.00
_cell.angle_gamma   90.00
#
_symmetry.space_group_name_H-M   'P 1'
#
loop_
_entity.id
_entity.type
_entity.pdbx_description
1 polymer ?
#
loop_
_entity_poly.entity_id
_entity_poly.type
_entity_poly.pdbx_seq_one_letter_code
_entity_poly.pdbx_strand_id
1 'polypeptide(L)'
;MRFDDLLSIVNQRKISNAIIPFSERKGLKVKKCELMFKQINIPFIMMEWANIKTIKYRANLILEFFLNRHYIPYDSETCQPQNRTNYLL
;
A
#
# COMPACT_ATOMS: atom_id res chain seq x y z
N MET A 1 -5.32 -13.61 10.09
CA MET A 1 -5.50 -13.68 8.63
C MET A 1 -4.45 -12.83 7.95
N ARG A 2 -3.72 -13.38 6.98
CA ARG A 2 -2.75 -12.68 6.12
C ARG A 2 -3.48 -12.15 4.89
N PHE A 3 -2.99 -11.08 4.28
CA PHE A 3 -3.58 -10.58 3.04
C PHE A 3 -3.48 -11.62 1.91
N ASP A 4 -2.35 -12.34 1.84
CA ASP A 4 -2.17 -13.47 0.94
C ASP A 4 -3.17 -14.62 1.17
N ASP A 5 -3.81 -14.72 2.34
CA ASP A 5 -4.84 -15.77 2.55
C ASP A 5 -6.10 -15.52 1.69
N LEU A 6 -6.27 -14.31 1.13
CA LEU A 6 -7.35 -13.97 0.21
C LEU A 6 -7.09 -14.42 -1.24
N LEU A 7 -5.89 -14.90 -1.56
CA LEU A 7 -5.50 -15.34 -2.92
C LEU A 7 -6.48 -16.34 -3.52
N SER A 8 -6.95 -17.30 -2.71
CA SER A 8 -7.90 -18.32 -3.18
C SER A 8 -9.19 -17.70 -3.68
N ILE A 9 -9.73 -16.73 -2.94
CA ILE A 9 -10.97 -16.02 -3.28
C ILE A 9 -10.76 -15.15 -4.53
N VAL A 10 -9.63 -14.44 -4.61
CA VAL A 10 -9.28 -13.63 -5.78
C VAL A 10 -9.24 -14.49 -7.04
N ASN A 11 -8.54 -15.63 -6.98
CA ASN A 11 -8.39 -16.54 -8.10
C ASN A 11 -9.73 -17.17 -8.51
N GLN A 12 -10.53 -17.62 -7.54
CA GLN A 12 -11.87 -18.14 -7.79
C GLN A 12 -12.78 -17.12 -8.48
N ARG A 13 -12.70 -15.86 -8.07
CA ARG A 13 -13.51 -14.76 -8.63
C ARG A 13 -12.88 -14.09 -9.84
N LYS A 14 -11.71 -14.56 -10.31
CA LYS A 14 -10.96 -13.98 -11.43
C LYS A 14 -10.73 -12.47 -11.29
N ILE A 15 -10.48 -12.01 -10.06
CA ILE A 15 -10.20 -10.60 -9.79
C ILE A 15 -8.79 -10.31 -10.29
N SER A 16 -8.67 -9.47 -11.32
CA SER A 16 -7.38 -9.07 -11.90
C SER A 16 -6.96 -7.66 -11.50
N ASN A 17 -7.90 -6.82 -11.07
CA ASN A 17 -7.66 -5.43 -10.66
C ASN A 17 -8.25 -5.15 -9.29
N ALA A 18 -7.54 -4.40 -8.45
CA ALA A 18 -8.06 -3.98 -7.15
C ALA A 18 -7.53 -2.60 -6.71
N ILE A 19 -8.36 -1.87 -5.97
CA ILE A 19 -7.95 -0.68 -5.21
C ILE A 19 -7.85 -1.08 -3.75
N ILE A 20 -6.70 -0.77 -3.12
CA ILE A 20 -6.46 -1.15 -1.72
C ILE A 20 -6.57 0.08 -0.83
N PRO A 21 -7.53 0.13 0.10
CA PRO A 21 -7.48 1.06 1.22
C PRO A 21 -6.51 0.54 2.29
N PHE A 22 -5.46 1.30 2.57
CA PHE A 22 -4.47 1.04 3.59
C PHE A 22 -4.68 2.00 4.78
N SER A 23 -4.91 1.42 5.95
CA SER A 23 -4.98 2.15 7.22
C SER A 23 -4.16 1.40 8.26
N GLU A 24 -3.47 2.11 9.16
CA GLU A 24 -2.67 1.49 10.22
C GLU A 24 -3.52 0.54 11.10
N ARG A 25 -4.77 0.90 11.38
CA ARG A 25 -5.72 0.10 12.17
C ARG A 25 -6.02 -1.28 11.55
N LYS A 26 -5.89 -1.41 10.23
CA LYS A 26 -6.14 -2.67 9.50
C LYS A 26 -4.90 -3.56 9.41
N GLY A 27 -3.75 -3.11 9.93
CA GLY A 27 -2.60 -3.97 10.22
C GLY A 27 -2.09 -4.78 9.04
N LEU A 28 -2.07 -4.19 7.83
CA LEU A 28 -1.54 -4.86 6.65
C LEU A 28 -0.02 -5.05 6.84
N LYS A 29 0.38 -6.25 7.29
CA LYS A 29 1.79 -6.60 7.42
C LYS A 29 2.37 -6.72 6.03
N VAL A 30 3.11 -5.71 5.64
CA VAL A 30 3.80 -5.53 4.37
C VAL A 30 4.50 -6.80 3.86
N LYS A 31 5.23 -7.53 4.73
CA LYS A 31 5.88 -8.81 4.39
C LYS A 31 4.92 -9.96 4.04
N LYS A 32 3.62 -9.83 4.31
CA LYS A 32 2.58 -10.87 4.15
C LYS A 32 1.59 -10.56 3.01
N CYS A 33 2.01 -9.72 2.07
CA CYS A 33 1.21 -9.27 0.93
C CYS A 33 1.89 -9.55 -0.41
N GLU A 34 3.07 -10.18 -0.40
CA GLU A 34 3.93 -10.24 -1.58
C GLU A 34 3.32 -11.02 -2.74
N LEU A 35 2.67 -12.14 -2.43
CA LEU A 35 2.04 -12.98 -3.44
C LEU A 35 0.84 -12.26 -4.04
N MET A 36 0.10 -11.50 -3.21
CA MET A 36 -1.06 -10.78 -3.70
C MET A 36 -0.72 -9.70 -4.73
N PHE A 37 0.35 -8.95 -4.45
CA PHE A 37 0.87 -7.93 -5.36
C PHE A 37 1.50 -8.50 -6.64
N LYS A 38 1.77 -9.82 -6.71
CA LYS A 38 2.24 -10.50 -7.93
C LYS A 38 1.10 -10.97 -8.84
N GLN A 39 -0.09 -11.23 -8.28
CA GLN A 39 -1.21 -11.80 -9.02
C GLN A 39 -2.27 -10.76 -9.45
N ILE A 40 -2.45 -9.69 -8.68
CA ILE A 40 -3.42 -8.64 -9.00
C ILE A 40 -2.68 -7.39 -9.47
N ASN A 41 -3.20 -6.77 -10.52
CA ASN A 41 -2.85 -5.41 -10.87
C ASN A 41 -3.49 -4.42 -9.88
N ILE A 42 -2.68 -3.78 -9.05
CA ILE A 42 -3.13 -2.80 -8.07
C ILE A 42 -2.67 -1.43 -8.57
N PRO A 43 -3.49 -0.68 -9.33
CA PRO A 43 -3.05 0.59 -9.90
C PRO A 43 -2.91 1.70 -8.85
N PHE A 44 -3.64 1.59 -7.73
CA PHE A 44 -3.67 2.63 -6.71
C PHE A 44 -3.87 2.08 -5.30
N ILE A 45 -3.28 2.76 -4.32
CA ILE A 45 -3.39 2.46 -2.89
C ILE A 45 -3.82 3.73 -2.17
N MET A 46 -5.03 3.70 -1.62
CA MET A 46 -5.55 4.80 -0.80
C MET A 46 -4.97 4.68 0.60
N MET A 47 -4.22 5.68 1.05
CA MET A 47 -3.50 5.60 2.31
C MET A 47 -3.79 6.78 3.22
N GLU A 48 -4.16 6.49 4.47
CA GLU A 48 -4.35 7.51 5.51
C GLU A 48 -2.99 7.92 6.11
N TRP A 49 -2.23 8.75 5.38
CA TRP A 49 -0.87 9.17 5.77
C TRP A 49 -0.78 9.83 7.14
N ALA A 50 -1.79 10.62 7.52
CA ALA A 50 -1.84 11.28 8.84
C ALA A 50 -1.74 10.28 10.00
N ASN A 51 -2.29 9.07 9.84
CA ASN A 51 -2.22 8.02 10.85
C ASN A 51 -0.86 7.30 10.82
N ILE A 52 -0.34 7.04 9.63
CA ILE A 52 0.88 6.21 9.43
C ILE A 52 2.15 6.94 9.85
N LYS A 53 2.21 8.26 9.65
CA LYS A 53 3.41 9.06 9.98
C LYS A 53 3.67 9.22 11.48
N THR A 54 2.73 8.82 12.33
CA THR A 54 2.88 8.87 13.80
C THR A 54 4.08 8.07 14.30
N ILE A 55 4.47 7.00 13.59
CA ILE A 55 5.64 6.18 13.90
C ILE A 55 6.60 6.17 12.71
N LYS A 56 7.62 7.04 12.75
CA LYS A 56 8.59 7.24 11.66
C LYS A 56 9.20 5.95 11.10
N TYR A 57 9.60 5.02 11.97
CA TYR A 57 10.15 3.72 11.54
C TYR A 57 9.15 2.90 10.69
N ARG A 58 7.87 2.89 11.08
CA ARG A 58 6.83 2.17 10.33
C ARG A 58 6.51 2.86 9.01
N ALA A 59 6.44 4.19 9.01
CA ALA A 59 6.26 4.98 7.80
C ALA A 59 7.34 4.67 6.77
N ASN A 60 8.62 4.60 7.20
CA ASN A 60 9.74 4.23 6.32
C ASN A 60 9.57 2.84 5.72
N LEU A 61 9.25 1.83 6.53
CA LEU A 61 9.05 0.45 6.02
C LEU A 61 7.92 0.36 4.99
N ILE A 62 6.84 1.11 5.21
CA ILE A 62 5.70 1.16 4.31
C ILE A 62 6.08 1.87 3.00
N LEU A 63 6.73 3.03 3.10
CA LEU A 63 7.26 3.78 1.96
C LEU A 63 8.22 2.95 1.13
N GLU A 64 9.22 2.33 1.75
CA GLU A 64 10.20 1.49 1.07
C GLU A 64 9.52 0.35 0.30
N PHE A 65 8.54 -0.32 0.91
CA PHE A 65 7.83 -1.40 0.22
C PHE A 65 7.08 -0.95 -1.04
N PHE A 66 6.44 0.21 -0.99
CA PHE A 66 5.67 0.75 -2.11
C PHE A 66 6.56 1.40 -3.16
N LEU A 67 7.60 2.14 -2.75
CA LEU A 67 8.59 2.71 -3.67
C LEU A 67 9.35 1.61 -4.43
N ASN A 68 9.71 0.50 -3.77
CA ASN A 68 10.32 -0.67 -4.43
C ASN A 68 9.40 -1.36 -5.45
N ARG A 69 8.11 -1.04 -5.44
CA ARG A 69 7.10 -1.49 -6.42
C ARG A 69 6.68 -0.39 -7.38
N HIS A 70 7.45 0.69 -7.45
CA HIS A 70 7.23 1.85 -8.32
C HIS A 70 5.94 2.63 -8.03
N TYR A 71 5.35 2.48 -6.84
CA TYR A 71 4.29 3.39 -6.42
C TYR A 71 4.87 4.74 -6.06
N ILE A 72 4.28 5.80 -6.60
CA ILE A 72 4.64 7.19 -6.31
C ILE A 72 3.60 7.74 -5.34
N PRO A 73 3.99 8.28 -4.17
CA PRO A 73 3.06 8.95 -3.28
C PRO A 73 2.56 10.24 -3.92
N TYR A 74 1.24 10.43 -3.88
CA TYR A 74 0.59 11.65 -4.35
C TYR A 74 0.05 12.44 -3.17
N ASP A 75 0.11 13.75 -3.30
CA ASP A 75 -0.55 14.67 -2.40
C ASP A 75 -2.08 14.59 -2.59
N SER A 76 -2.83 14.51 -1.48
CA SER A 76 -4.28 14.27 -1.52
C SER A 76 -5.09 15.48 -1.98
N GLU A 77 -4.54 16.70 -1.89
CA GLU A 77 -5.24 17.93 -2.26
C GLU A 77 -4.89 18.36 -3.69
N THR A 78 -3.61 18.28 -4.05
CA THR A 78 -3.08 18.78 -5.32
C THR A 78 -2.95 17.70 -6.39
N CYS A 79 -3.08 16.42 -6.03
CA CYS A 79 -2.83 15.26 -6.90
C CYS A 79 -1.46 15.34 -7.61
N GLN A 80 -0.47 15.98 -6.98
CA GLN A 80 0.90 16.02 -7.48
C GLN A 80 1.75 14.94 -6.80
N PRO A 81 2.76 14.39 -7.50
CA PRO A 81 3.77 13.55 -6.88
C PRO A 81 4.43 14.29 -5.71
N GLN A 82 4.49 13.66 -4.54
CA GLN A 82 5.26 14.21 -3.43
C GLN A 82 6.76 14.00 -3.70
N ASN A 83 7.60 14.97 -3.32
CA ASN A 83 9.05 14.83 -3.43
C ASN A 83 9.59 13.84 -2.39
N ARG A 84 10.71 13.15 -2.70
CA ARG A 84 11.39 12.21 -1.78
C ARG A 84 11.63 12.77 -0.38
N THR A 85 11.90 14.06 -0.28
CA THR A 85 12.15 14.79 0.97
C THR A 85 10.88 15.00 1.80
N ASN A 86 9.69 15.01 1.18
CA ASN A 86 8.42 15.38 1.81
C ASN A 86 7.60 14.18 2.30
N TYR A 87 8.00 12.95 2.00
CA TYR A 87 7.22 11.76 2.35
C TYR A 87 7.07 11.50 3.86
N LEU A 88 7.90 12.13 4.69
CA LEU A 88 8.02 11.85 6.13
C LEU A 88 7.98 13.12 7.00
N LEU A 89 7.67 14.27 6.39
CA LEU A 89 7.55 15.57 7.08
C LEU A 89 6.12 15.82 7.60
#